data_AF-A0A482XMW7-F1
#
_entry.id   AF-A0A482XMW7-F1
#
_cell.length_a   1.000
_cell.length_b   1.000
_cell.length_c   1.000
_cell.angle_alpha   90.00
_cell.angle_beta   90.00
_cell.angle_gamma   90.00
#
_symmetry.space_group_name_H-M   'P 1'
#
loop_
_entity.id
_entity.type
_entity.pdbx_description
1 polymer ?
#
loop_
_entity_poly.entity_id
_entity_poly.type
_entity_poly.pdbx_seq_one_letter_code
_entity_poly.pdbx_strand_id
1 'polypeptide(L)' 'GCERQSKTEATGQRLKEGTKINLSLSTLGNVISALVDGKCTHIPYRNSKLTRILQDSLGGNSKTVM' A
#
# COMPACT_ATOMS: atom_id res chain seq x y z
N GLY A 1 7.38 -0.81 8.00
CA GLY A 1 8.10 0.45 8.27
C GLY A 1 7.53 1.54 7.38
N CYS A 2 6.89 2.54 7.97
CA CYS A 2 6.52 3.78 7.28
C CYS A 2 7.53 4.86 7.71
N GLU A 3 8.69 4.88 7.07
CA GLU A 3 9.72 5.86 7.43
C GLU A 3 9.34 7.25 6.91
N ARG A 4 9.44 8.26 7.78
CA ARG A 4 9.24 9.64 7.35
C ARG A 4 10.54 10.14 6.74
N GLN A 5 10.51 10.45 5.45
CA GLN A 5 11.69 10.91 4.70
C GLN A 5 12.35 12.15 5.33
N SER A 6 11.56 13.06 5.90
CA SER A 6 12.10 14.24 6.59
C SER A 6 12.85 13.93 7.90
N LYS A 7 12.67 12.74 8.45
CA LYS A 7 13.40 12.24 9.64
C LYS A 7 14.59 11.36 9.26
N THR A 8 14.77 11.09 7.97
CA THR A 8 15.87 10.29 7.44
C THR A 8 16.77 11.21 6.62
N GLU A 9 18.06 11.30 6.92
CA GLU A 9 19.04 12.00 6.06
C GLU A 9 19.38 11.18 4.79
N ALA A 10 18.43 10.34 4.34
CA ALA A 10 18.58 9.45 3.21
C ALA A 10 18.56 10.26 1.91
N THR A 11 19.61 10.13 1.11
CA THR A 11 19.76 10.82 -0.18
C THR A 11 19.91 9.82 -1.34
N GLY A 12 19.79 10.31 -2.57
CA GLY A 12 20.08 9.52 -3.77
C GLY A 12 19.23 8.26 -3.92
N GLN A 13 19.89 7.09 -3.93
CA GLN A 13 19.21 5.81 -4.11
C GLN A 13 18.34 5.42 -2.90
N ARG A 14 18.80 5.70 -1.68
CA ARG A 14 18.04 5.36 -0.46
C ARG A 14 16.75 6.17 -0.36
N LEU A 15 16.77 7.45 -0.76
CA LEU A 15 15.56 8.27 -0.87
C LEU A 15 14.55 7.65 -1.86
N LYS A 16 15.02 7.24 -3.05
CA LYS A 16 14.16 6.61 -4.08
C LYS A 16 13.57 5.29 -3.60
N GLU A 17 14.34 4.49 -2.86
CA GLU A 17 13.88 3.27 -2.21
C GLU A 17 12.78 3.57 -1.18
N GLY A 18 13.03 4.48 -0.24
CA GLY A 18 12.07 4.88 0.78
C GLY A 18 10.77 5.45 0.19
N THR A 19 10.86 6.23 -0.90
CA THR A 19 9.66 6.69 -1.63
C THR A 19 8.83 5.53 -2.15
N LYS A 20 9.47 4.51 -2.73
CA LYS A 20 8.76 3.33 -3.27
C LYS A 20 8.13 2.49 -2.16
N ILE A 21 8.83 2.33 -1.03
CA ILE A 21 8.30 1.64 0.15
C ILE A 21 7.04 2.37 0.64
N ASN A 22 7.15 3.67 0.88
CA ASN A 22 6.02 4.48 1.35
C ASN A 22 4.86 4.48 0.36
N LEU A 23 5.12 4.60 -0.94
CA LEU A 23 4.10 4.51 -1.98
C LEU A 23 3.34 3.19 -1.93
N SER A 24 4.06 2.07 -1.80
CA SER A 24 3.43 0.74 -1.74
C SER A 24 2.55 0.57 -0.50
N LEU A 25 2.95 1.13 0.64
CA LEU A 25 2.22 1.10 1.90
C LEU A 25 1.00 2.05 1.89
N SER A 26 1.14 3.25 1.34
CA SER A 26 0.01 4.17 1.14
C SER A 26 -1.03 3.58 0.19
N THR A 27 -0.59 2.91 -0.86
CA THR A 27 -1.51 2.22 -1.80
C THR A 27 -2.27 1.09 -1.10
N LEU A 28 -1.59 0.33 -0.23
CA LEU A 28 -2.25 -0.68 0.61
C LEU A 28 -3.33 -0.06 1.50
N GLY A 29 -3.01 1.04 2.19
CA GLY A 29 -3.98 1.81 2.98
C GLY A 29 -5.22 2.21 2.17
N ASN A 30 -5.02 2.77 0.98
CA ASN A 30 -6.12 3.17 0.10
C ASN A 30 -7.00 1.99 -0.35
N VAL A 31 -6.39 0.83 -0.63
CA VAL A 31 -7.12 -0.40 -0.97
C VAL A 31 -7.99 -0.87 0.19
N ILE A 32 -7.46 -0.86 1.42
CA ILE A 32 -8.20 -1.25 2.63
C ILE A 32 -9.34 -0.26 2.90
N SER A 33 -9.08 1.04 2.81
CA SER A 33 -10.13 2.05 2.97
C SER A 33 -11.26 1.87 1.95
N ALA A 34 -10.93 1.60 0.69
CA ALA A 34 -11.93 1.33 -0.35
C ALA A 34 -12.73 0.03 -0.09
N LEU A 35 -12.09 -1.00 0.45
CA LEU A 35 -12.74 -2.26 0.86
C LEU A 35 -13.71 -2.04 2.03
N VAL A 36 -13.29 -1.28 3.04
CA VAL A 36 -14.07 -1.03 4.26
C VAL A 36 -15.25 -0.10 3.99
N ASP A 37 -15.09 0.93 3.15
CA ASP A 37 -16.19 1.84 2.79
C ASP A 37 -17.32 1.12 2.03
N GLY A 38 -17.00 0.04 1.29
CA GLY A 38 -17.98 -0.84 0.63
C GLY A 38 -18.80 -0.20 -0.50
N LYS A 39 -18.71 1.12 -0.69
CA LYS A 39 -19.40 1.88 -1.74
C LYS A 39 -18.54 2.07 -2.99
N CYS A 40 -17.24 1.81 -2.89
CA CYS A 40 -16.31 1.93 -4.00
C CYS A 40 -16.52 0.78 -4.99
N THR A 41 -16.96 1.11 -6.21
CA THR A 41 -17.16 0.14 -7.31
C THR A 41 -15.84 -0.40 -7.85
N HIS A 42 -14.75 0.34 -7.66
CA HIS A 42 -13.42 -0.02 -8.12
C HIS A 42 -12.40 0.08 -6.99
N ILE A 43 -11.65 -1.01 -6.77
CA ILE A 43 -10.59 -1.09 -5.75
C ILE A 43 -9.22 -1.03 -6.46
N PRO A 44 -8.33 -0.09 -6.10
CA PRO A 44 -7.12 0.22 -6.87
C PRO A 44 -5.96 -0.76 -6.62
N TYR A 45 -6.20 -2.07 -6.66
CA TYR A 45 -5.15 -3.09 -6.46
C TYR A 45 -3.96 -2.95 -7.42
N ARG A 46 -4.18 -2.38 -8.61
CA ARG A 46 -3.17 -2.24 -9.66
C ARG A 46 -2.18 -1.10 -9.45
N ASN A 47 -2.43 -0.19 -8.50
CA ASN A 47 -1.57 0.98 -8.27
C ASN A 47 -0.21 0.61 -7.66
N SER A 48 -0.09 -0.59 -7.06
CA SER A 48 1.16 -1.13 -6.56
C SER A 48 1.26 -2.62 -6.88
N LYS A 49 2.49 -3.09 -7.16
CA LYS A 49 2.75 -4.54 -7.31
C LYS A 49 2.37 -5.31 -6.04
N LEU A 50 2.59 -4.71 -4.87
CA LEU A 50 2.27 -5.30 -3.57
C LEU A 50 0.78 -5.59 -3.45
N THR A 51 -0.06 -4.58 -3.68
CA THR A 51 -1.52 -4.72 -3.57
C THR A 51 -2.10 -5.62 -4.65
N ARG A 52 -1.45 -5.73 -5.81
CA ARG A 52 -1.84 -6.66 -6.86
C ARG A 52 -1.59 -8.12 -6.48
N ILE A 53 -0.46 -8.40 -5.84
CA ILE A 53 -0.15 -9.75 -5.32
C ILE A 53 -1.09 -10.11 -4.16
N LEU A 54 -1.40 -9.13 -3.30
CA LEU A 54 -2.25 -9.33 -2.12
C LEU A 54 -3.75 -9.24 -2.41
N GLN A 55 -4.16 -9.10 -3.68
CA GLN A 55 -5.56 -8.88 -4.04
C GLN A 55 -6.49 -9.96 -3.47
N ASP A 56 -6.13 -11.23 -3.65
CA ASP A 56 -6.90 -12.37 -3.16
C ASP A 56 -6.90 -12.48 -1.62
N SER A 57 -5.85 -11.96 -0.98
CA SER A 57 -5.72 -11.93 0.48
C SER A 57 -6.49 -10.80 1.15
N LEU A 58 -6.78 -9.70 0.43
CA LEU A 58 -7.39 -8.49 0.97
C LEU A 58 -8.88 -8.35 0.64
N GLY A 59 -9.31 -8.76 -0.55
CA GLY A 59 -10.71 -8.67 -0.99
C GLY A 59 -11.36 -10.02 -1.35
N GLY A 60 -10.61 -11.12 -1.25
CA GLY A 60 -11.12 -12.47 -1.47
C GLY A 60 -11.71 -13.11 -0.20
N ASN A 61 -11.88 -14.43 -0.21
CA ASN A 61 -12.40 -15.19 0.94
C ASN A 61 -11.34 -15.46 2.04
N SER A 62 -10.34 -14.60 2.15
CA SER A 62 -9.22 -14.75 3.08
C SER A 62 -9.50 -13.99 4.37
N LYS A 63 -9.16 -14.58 5.52
CA LYS A 63 -9.14 -13.83 6.79
C LYS A 63 -7.85 -13.02 6.86
N THR A 64 -7.95 -11.72 6.65
CA THR A 64 -6.82 -10.80 6.84
C THR A 64 -6.78 -10.32 8.29
N VAL A 65 -5.60 -10.35 8.91
CA VAL A 65 -5.31 -9.66 10.18
C VAL A 65 -4.24 -8.62 9.88
N MET A 66 -4.45 -7.39 10.37
CA MET A 66 -3.53 -6.26 10.18
C MET A 66 -2.86 -5.89 11.48
#